data_AF-A0A7H0GNP8-F1
#
_entry.id   AF-A0A7H0GNP8-F1
#
_cell.length_a   1.000
_cell.length_b   1.000
_cell.length_c   1.000
_cell.angle_alpha   90.00
_cell.angle_beta   90.00
_cell.angle_gamma   90.00
#
_symmetry.space_group_name_H-M   'P 1'
#
loop_
_entity.id
_entity.type
_entity.pdbx_description
1 polymer ?
#
loop_
_entity_poly.entity_id
_entity_poly.type
_entity_poly.pdbx_seq_one_letter_code
_entity_poly.pdbx_strand_id
1 'polypeptide(L)' 'MNTLRAGQAVSLRGRRPMQLRLLDGSGSAWVTRTGSSSTAFPPEDLILVAGQTLHLGPREHWVMEPAAAHAVRYQWK' A
#
# COMPACT_ATOMS: atom_id res chain seq x y z
N MET A 1 -13.02 4.04 3.60
CA MET A 1 -12.79 2.86 2.74
C MET A 1 -12.66 3.37 1.32
N ASN A 2 -11.66 2.91 0.58
CA ASN A 2 -11.35 3.36 -0.77
C ASN A 2 -11.31 2.17 -1.73
N THR A 3 -11.59 2.42 -3.01
CA THR A 3 -11.46 1.44 -4.09
C THR A 3 -10.46 1.96 -5.10
N LEU A 4 -9.45 1.15 -5.43
CA LEU A 4 -8.45 1.43 -6.46
C LEU A 4 -8.70 0.50 -7.64
N ARG A 5 -9.04 1.06 -8.80
CA ARG A 5 -9.35 0.25 -10.00
C ARG A 5 -8.07 -0.26 -10.64
N ALA A 6 -8.19 -1.36 -11.40
CA ALA A 6 -7.07 -1.89 -12.20
C ALA A 6 -6.49 -0.81 -13.12
N GLY A 7 -5.17 -0.79 -13.25
CA GLY A 7 -4.43 0.24 -14.00
C GLY A 7 -4.30 1.58 -13.28
N GLN A 8 -4.78 1.72 -12.04
CA GLN A 8 -4.55 2.89 -11.21
C GLN A 8 -3.54 2.60 -10.11
N ALA A 9 -2.82 3.63 -9.69
CA ALA A 9 -1.95 3.61 -8.52
C ALA A 9 -2.33 4.72 -7.54
N VAL A 10 -2.00 4.53 -6.26
CA VAL A 10 -2.18 5.55 -5.22
C VAL A 10 -0.90 5.72 -4.41
N SER A 11 -0.51 6.97 -4.18
CA SER A 11 0.56 7.32 -3.24
C SER A 11 0.04 7.43 -1.81
N LEU A 12 0.66 6.68 -0.91
CA LEU A 12 0.35 6.63 0.51
C LEU A 12 1.54 7.19 1.30
N ARG A 13 1.32 8.31 2.00
CA ARG A 13 2.36 9.00 2.77
C ARG A 13 2.05 8.94 4.26
N GLY A 14 2.87 8.23 5.01
CA GLY A 14 2.77 8.16 6.47
C GLY A 14 3.25 9.47 7.09
N ARG A 15 2.35 10.31 7.60
CA ARG A 15 2.74 11.52 8.37
C ARG A 15 3.01 11.21 9.85
N ARG A 16 2.48 10.10 10.31
CA ARG A 16 2.57 9.48 11.63
C ARG A 16 2.57 7.95 11.41
N PRO A 17 2.67 7.09 12.42
CA PRO A 17 2.39 5.67 12.23
C PRO A 17 1.01 5.46 11.60
N MET A 18 0.95 4.73 10.49
CA MET A 18 -0.28 4.48 9.73
C MET A 18 -0.42 2.98 9.43
N GLN A 19 -1.63 2.57 9.08
CA GLN A 19 -1.94 1.21 8.65
C GLN A 19 -2.61 1.22 7.28
N LEU A 20 -2.08 0.41 6.37
CA LEU A 20 -2.72 0.04 5.11
C LEU A 20 -3.34 -1.35 5.26
N ARG A 21 -4.66 -1.45 5.17
CA ARG A 21 -5.36 -2.75 5.17
C ARG A 21 -6.04 -2.99 3.85
N LEU A 22 -5.80 -4.14 3.23
CA LEU A 22 -6.66 -4.66 2.15
C LEU A 22 -7.89 -5.33 2.77
N LEU A 23 -9.06 -5.02 2.24
CA LEU A 23 -10.31 -5.55 2.77
C LEU A 23 -10.57 -6.98 2.32
N ASP A 24 -11.28 -7.74 3.15
CA ASP A 24 -11.66 -9.11 2.84
C ASP A 24 -12.53 -9.16 1.58
N GLY A 25 -12.34 -10.21 0.76
CA GLY A 25 -12.99 -10.34 -0.55
C GLY A 25 -12.58 -9.26 -1.56
N SER A 26 -11.37 -8.69 -1.41
CA SER A 26 -10.72 -7.84 -2.41
C SER A 26 -9.67 -8.64 -3.19
N GLY A 27 -9.22 -8.14 -4.34
CA GLY A 27 -7.98 -8.63 -4.97
C GLY A 27 -6.73 -8.29 -4.16
N SER A 28 -5.57 -8.76 -4.65
CA SER A 28 -4.25 -8.45 -4.11
C SER A 28 -3.68 -7.17 -4.69
N ALA A 29 -2.75 -6.53 -3.98
CA ALA A 29 -2.06 -5.32 -4.43
C ALA A 29 -0.54 -5.49 -4.38
N TRP A 30 0.15 -4.93 -5.36
CA TRP A 30 1.57 -4.60 -5.24
C TRP A 30 1.71 -3.34 -4.41
N VAL A 31 2.63 -3.36 -3.45
CA VAL A 31 2.95 -2.20 -2.62
C VAL A 31 4.45 -2.01 -2.64
N THR A 32 4.87 -0.88 -3.18
CA THR A 32 6.28 -0.49 -3.31
C THR A 32 6.58 0.62 -2.33
N ARG A 33 7.55 0.39 -1.45
CA ARG A 33 8.14 1.47 -0.66
C ARG A 33 9.09 2.24 -1.54
N THR A 34 8.82 3.53 -1.69
CA THR A 34 9.80 4.40 -2.32
C THR A 34 10.90 4.69 -1.31
N GLY A 35 12.16 4.49 -1.68
CA GLY A 35 13.29 4.86 -0.84
C GLY A 35 13.20 6.33 -0.43
N SER A 36 13.62 6.64 0.80
CA SER A 36 13.85 8.02 1.21
C SER A 36 15.30 8.42 0.95
N SER A 37 15.63 9.71 0.99
CA SER A 37 17.02 10.16 0.92
C SER A 37 17.89 9.64 2.07
N SER A 38 17.29 9.11 3.14
CA SER A 38 18.00 8.35 4.17
C SER A 38 18.03 6.86 3.85
N THR A 39 19.20 6.25 4.06
CA THR A 39 19.43 4.80 3.93
C THR A 39 18.67 3.94 4.95
N ALA A 40 18.01 4.57 5.92
CA ALA A 40 17.22 3.88 6.95
C ALA A 40 16.01 3.13 6.37
N PHE A 41 15.56 3.50 5.18
CA PHE A 41 14.37 2.96 4.55
C PHE A 41 14.66 2.58 3.09
N PRO A 42 15.29 1.42 2.85
CA PRO A 42 15.56 0.96 1.50
C PRO A 42 14.25 0.76 0.72
N PRO A 43 14.26 0.93 -0.61
CA PRO A 43 13.15 0.51 -1.44
C PRO A 43 12.85 -0.98 -1.26
N GLU A 44 11.58 -1.33 -1.20
CA GLU A 44 11.11 -2.72 -1.07
C GLU A 44 9.77 -2.89 -1.81
N ASP A 45 9.55 -4.07 -2.39
CA ASP A 45 8.31 -4.46 -3.05
C ASP A 45 7.66 -5.61 -2.29
N LEU A 46 6.36 -5.49 -2.05
CA LEU A 46 5.56 -6.48 -1.32
C LEU A 46 4.27 -6.77 -2.09
N ILE A 47 3.78 -8.01 -2.00
CA ILE A 47 2.38 -8.33 -2.33
C ILE A 47 1.59 -8.33 -1.03
N LEU A 48 0.53 -7.52 -1.00
CA LEU A 48 -0.47 -7.55 0.06
C LEU A 48 -1.71 -8.27 -0.45
N VAL A 49 -2.22 -9.25 0.29
CA VAL A 49 -3.46 -9.97 -0.05
C VAL A 49 -4.64 -9.53 0.81
N ALA A 50 -5.86 -9.90 0.43
CA ALA A 50 -7.07 -9.56 1.15
C ALA A 50 -6.98 -9.93 2.64
N GLY A 51 -7.41 -9.02 3.51
CA GLY A 51 -7.38 -9.19 4.97
C GLY A 51 -6.06 -8.77 5.62
N GLN A 52 -4.95 -8.70 4.88
CA GLN A 52 -3.67 -8.31 5.43
C GLN A 52 -3.57 -6.81 5.73
N THR A 53 -2.73 -6.51 6.71
CA THR A 53 -2.42 -5.13 7.14
C THR A 53 -0.91 -4.92 7.11
N LEU A 54 -0.49 -3.87 6.41
CA LEU A 54 0.87 -3.35 6.45
C LEU A 54 0.92 -2.16 7.43
N HIS A 55 1.92 -2.16 8.30
CA HIS A 55 2.18 -1.07 9.24
C HIS A 55 3.28 -0.18 8.68
N LEU A 56 3.00 1.11 8.59
CA LEU A 56 3.90 2.09 7.99
C LEU A 56 4.38 3.05 9.07
N GLY A 57 5.68 3.22 9.15
CA GLY A 57 6.32 4.21 9.99
C GLY A 57 6.06 5.65 9.54
N PRO A 58 6.37 6.64 10.41
CA PRO A 58 6.33 8.04 10.02
C PRO A 58 7.35 8.31 8.91
N ARG A 59 6.97 9.20 7.98
CA ARG A 59 7.74 9.64 6.81
C ARG A 59 7.96 8.59 5.74
N GLU A 60 7.39 7.40 5.89
CA GLU A 60 7.38 6.41 4.81
C GLU A 60 6.47 6.86 3.67
N HIS A 61 6.91 6.57 2.45
CA HIS A 61 6.14 6.79 1.25
C HIS A 61 6.05 5.48 0.48
N TRP A 62 4.83 5.08 0.20
CA TRP A 62 4.51 3.86 -0.49
C TRP A 62 3.61 4.15 -1.68
N VAL A 63 3.74 3.36 -2.73
CA VAL A 63 2.84 3.34 -3.88
C VAL A 63 2.15 2.00 -3.87
N MET A 64 0.83 2.00 -4.02
CA MET A 64 0.05 0.78 -4.13
C MET A 64 -0.67 0.74 -5.47
N GLU A 65 -0.66 -0.43 -6.11
CA GLU A 65 -1.40 -0.72 -7.34
C GLU A 65 -2.04 -2.12 -7.27
N PRO A 66 -3.19 -2.36 -7.92
CA PRO A 66 -3.76 -3.71 -8.01
C PRO A 66 -2.80 -4.67 -8.72
N ALA A 67 -2.59 -5.86 -8.15
CA ALA A 67 -1.67 -6.85 -8.72
C ALA A 67 -2.24 -7.60 -9.94
N ALA A 68 -3.55 -7.49 -10.16
CA ALA A 68 -4.27 -8.15 -11.24
C ALA A 68 -5.28 -7.18 -11.87
N ALA A 69 -6.02 -7.65 -12.88
CA ALA A 69 -7.06 -6.88 -13.56
C ALA A 69 -8.30 -6.56 -12.68
N HIS A 70 -8.30 -6.94 -11.41
CA HIS A 70 -9.38 -6.69 -10.48
C HIS A 70 -9.08 -5.49 -9.58
N ALA A 71 -10.11 -4.68 -9.32
CA ALA A 71 -10.00 -3.58 -8.36
C ALA A 71 -9.69 -4.09 -6.95
N VAL A 72 -8.99 -3.27 -6.17
CA VAL A 72 -8.74 -3.55 -4.75
C VAL A 72 -9.45 -2.55 -3.85
N ARG A 73 -9.98 -3.03 -2.73
CA ARG A 73 -10.58 -2.21 -1.68
C ARG A 73 -9.65 -2.14 -0.48
N TYR A 74 -9.38 -0.93 -0.01
CA TYR A 74 -8.43 -0.71 1.08
C TYR A 74 -8.90 0.33 2.09
N GLN A 75 -8.26 0.30 3.26
CA GLN A 75 -8.36 1.32 4.30
C GLN A 75 -6.97 1.86 4.61
N TRP A 76 -6.89 3.17 4.83
CA TRP A 76 -5.68 3.90 5.17
C TRP A 76 -5.97 4.76 6.40
N LYS A 77 -5.32 4.48 7.53
CA LYS A 77 -5.65 5.10 8.83
C LYS A 77 -4.44 5.31 9.73
#